data_AF-A0A954F6K8-F1
#
_entry.id   AF-A0A954F6K8-F1
#
_cell.length_a   1.000
_cell.length_b   1.000
_cell.length_c   1.000
_cell.angle_alpha   90.00
_cell.angle_beta   90.00
_cell.angle_gamma   90.00
#
_symmetry.space_group_name_H-M   'P 1'
#
loop_
_entity.id
_entity.type
_entity.pdbx_description
1 polymer ?
#
loop_
_entity_poly.entity_id
_entity_poly.type
_entity_poly.pdbx_seq_one_letter_code
_entity_poly.pdbx_strand_id
1 'polypeptide(L)'
;LYSGEADWSSIGELKASLSIPVLGNGDIWEAWDALRMMRETGCDGVIVGRGCLGRPWLFRELAQVFDGEMPEDPPNLGEIVDVMEEHARRLADFFGETMGMRQMRKWVSWYTKGFTGSAQLRAGLRELERVDQVRELFAQVNLSEPFPRRALRVGRAKGSKKQKVKLPEGYLEDLTDDTPPRGPHSLAEIEEWERTLQGG
;
A
#
# COMPACT_ATOMS: atom_id res chain seq x y z
N LEU A 1 -8.94 -4.38 -10.31
CA LEU A 1 -7.87 -5.25 -9.80
C LEU A 1 -8.08 -5.73 -8.35
N TYR A 2 -8.59 -4.92 -7.40
CA TYR A 2 -8.57 -5.28 -5.96
C TYR A 2 -9.95 -5.43 -5.28
N SER A 3 -10.92 -6.02 -5.98
CA SER A 3 -12.27 -6.27 -5.43
C SER A 3 -12.42 -7.71 -4.96
N GLY A 4 -13.16 -7.92 -3.86
CA GLY A 4 -13.33 -9.23 -3.23
C GLY A 4 -12.29 -9.46 -2.14
N GLU A 5 -12.22 -10.69 -1.66
CA GLU A 5 -11.24 -11.15 -0.66
C GLU A 5 -10.17 -11.99 -1.36
N ALA A 6 -8.93 -11.90 -0.86
CA ALA A 6 -7.85 -12.74 -1.31
C ALA A 6 -8.13 -14.21 -0.96
N ASP A 7 -8.03 -15.08 -1.97
CA ASP A 7 -8.14 -16.52 -1.77
C ASP A 7 -6.80 -17.08 -1.28
N TRP A 8 -6.69 -17.28 0.03
CA TRP A 8 -5.48 -17.81 0.65
C TRP A 8 -5.31 -19.31 0.47
N SER A 9 -6.36 -20.05 0.09
CA SER A 9 -6.25 -21.51 -0.13
C SER A 9 -5.27 -21.83 -1.26
N SER A 10 -5.29 -21.04 -2.33
CA SER A 10 -4.32 -21.10 -3.43
C SER A 10 -2.87 -20.94 -2.98
N ILE A 11 -2.60 -20.14 -1.94
CA ILE A 11 -1.26 -19.98 -1.37
C ILE A 11 -0.84 -21.27 -0.64
N GLY A 12 -1.76 -21.89 0.10
CA GLY A 12 -1.51 -23.16 0.77
C GLY A 12 -1.24 -24.31 -0.20
N GLU A 13 -2.02 -24.40 -1.28
CA GLU A 13 -1.79 -25.37 -2.36
C GLU A 13 -0.42 -25.18 -3.00
N LEU A 14 -0.06 -23.93 -3.32
CA LEU A 14 1.26 -23.60 -3.87
C LEU A 14 2.38 -23.99 -2.91
N LYS A 15 2.26 -23.62 -1.62
CA LYS A 15 3.25 -23.95 -0.58
C LYS A 15 3.43 -25.46 -0.42
N ALA A 16 2.35 -26.23 -0.49
CA ALA A 16 2.44 -27.69 -0.40
C ALA A 16 3.16 -28.32 -1.60
N SER A 17 3.19 -27.65 -2.76
CA SER A 17 3.81 -28.17 -3.99
C SER A 17 5.29 -27.80 -4.17
N LEU A 18 5.82 -26.88 -3.37
CA LEU A 18 7.16 -26.31 -3.55
C LEU A 18 8.06 -26.51 -2.33
N SER A 19 9.35 -26.74 -2.57
CA SER A 19 10.37 -26.80 -1.53
C SER A 19 11.06 -25.46 -1.26
N ILE A 20 10.92 -24.49 -2.18
CA ILE A 20 11.43 -23.13 -2.01
C ILE A 20 10.52 -22.30 -1.09
N PRO A 21 11.04 -21.23 -0.46
CA PRO A 21 10.22 -20.34 0.34
C PRO A 21 9.09 -19.69 -0.47
N VAL A 22 7.87 -19.68 0.09
CA VAL A 22 6.69 -19.05 -0.46
C VAL A 22 6.25 -17.93 0.49
N LEU A 23 6.07 -16.73 -0.06
CA LEU A 23 5.59 -15.58 0.68
C LEU A 23 4.10 -15.34 0.36
N GLY A 24 3.26 -15.34 1.38
CA GLY A 24 1.83 -15.06 1.23
C GLY A 24 1.56 -13.57 1.02
N ASN A 25 0.59 -13.24 0.16
CA ASN A 25 0.18 -11.85 -0.07
C ASN A 25 -1.34 -11.74 -0.25
N GLY A 26 -1.91 -10.66 0.28
CA GLY A 26 -3.32 -10.33 0.10
C GLY A 26 -4.02 -10.08 1.43
N ASP A 27 -4.73 -8.95 1.51
CA ASP A 27 -5.61 -8.57 2.63
C ASP A 27 -5.01 -8.68 4.04
N ILE A 28 -3.70 -8.41 4.17
CA ILE A 28 -3.04 -8.13 5.44
C ILE A 28 -3.27 -6.66 5.82
N TRP A 29 -4.16 -6.40 6.78
CA TRP A 29 -4.51 -5.05 7.26
C TRP A 29 -3.99 -4.77 8.67
N GLU A 30 -3.84 -5.82 9.47
CA GLU A 30 -3.38 -5.79 10.86
C GLU A 30 -2.34 -6.90 11.08
N ALA A 31 -1.51 -6.80 12.12
CA ALA A 31 -0.48 -7.79 12.40
C ALA A 31 -1.04 -9.21 12.58
N TRP A 32 -2.24 -9.33 13.16
CA TRP A 32 -2.94 -10.60 13.33
C TRP A 32 -3.34 -11.26 12.01
N ASP A 33 -3.59 -10.50 10.95
CA ASP A 33 -3.88 -11.06 9.63
C ASP A 33 -2.66 -11.84 9.10
N ALA A 34 -1.44 -11.39 9.40
CA ALA A 34 -0.22 -12.05 8.97
C ALA A 34 -0.03 -13.41 9.66
N LEU A 35 -0.23 -13.47 10.98
CA LEU A 35 -0.22 -14.75 11.69
C LEU A 35 -1.29 -15.70 11.17
N ARG A 36 -2.49 -15.17 10.91
CA ARG A 36 -3.60 -15.95 10.38
C ARG A 36 -3.24 -16.54 9.01
N MET A 37 -2.71 -15.73 8.10
CA MET A 37 -2.24 -16.19 6.79
C MET A 37 -1.19 -17.29 6.91
N MET A 38 -0.17 -17.10 7.74
CA MET A 38 0.90 -18.10 7.90
C MET A 38 0.37 -19.41 8.50
N ARG A 39 -0.56 -19.34 9.47
CA ARG A 39 -1.20 -20.53 10.06
C ARG A 39 -2.10 -21.27 9.08
N GLU A 40 -2.89 -20.54 8.30
CA GLU A 40 -3.85 -21.12 7.36
C GLU A 40 -3.14 -21.74 6.13
N THR A 41 -2.04 -21.14 5.68
CA THR A 41 -1.40 -21.51 4.40
C THR A 41 -0.07 -22.24 4.55
N GLY A 42 0.59 -22.14 5.71
CA GLY A 42 1.94 -22.65 5.92
C GLY A 42 3.03 -21.87 5.18
N CYS A 43 2.73 -20.69 4.62
CA CYS A 43 3.72 -19.86 3.93
C CYS A 43 4.85 -19.40 4.87
N ASP A 44 6.05 -19.17 4.34
CA ASP A 44 7.27 -18.89 5.11
C ASP A 44 7.40 -17.42 5.53
N GLY A 45 6.53 -16.56 5.02
CA GLY A 45 6.43 -15.16 5.40
C GLY A 45 5.27 -14.46 4.70
N VAL A 46 5.10 -13.17 4.97
CA VAL A 46 4.03 -12.37 4.37
C VAL A 46 4.57 -11.13 3.68
N ILE A 47 3.90 -10.72 2.59
CA ILE A 47 4.12 -9.45 1.91
C ILE A 47 2.94 -8.55 2.20
N VAL A 48 3.22 -7.35 2.71
CA VAL A 48 2.21 -6.34 3.04
C VAL A 48 2.22 -5.22 2.00
N GLY A 49 1.06 -4.98 1.40
CA GLY A 49 0.86 -3.90 0.42
C GLY A 49 -0.03 -2.79 0.96
N ARG A 50 -1.34 -2.87 0.64
CA ARG A 50 -2.30 -1.79 0.94
C ARG A 50 -2.46 -1.48 2.44
N GLY A 51 -2.24 -2.46 3.31
CA GLY A 51 -2.40 -2.32 4.76
C GLY A 51 -1.42 -1.34 5.42
N CYS A 52 -0.18 -1.23 4.90
CA CYS A 52 0.85 -0.36 5.47
C CYS A 52 0.85 1.08 4.90
N LEU A 53 0.01 1.37 3.88
CA LEU A 53 -0.08 2.70 3.28
C LEU A 53 -0.57 3.71 4.32
N GLY A 54 0.23 4.74 4.61
CA GLY A 54 -0.06 5.71 5.69
C GLY A 54 -0.08 5.11 7.10
N ARG A 55 0.44 3.89 7.27
CA ARG A 55 0.55 3.17 8.54
C ARG A 55 1.88 2.38 8.60
N PRO A 56 3.05 3.04 8.47
CA PRO A 56 4.34 2.35 8.49
C PRO A 56 4.60 1.61 9.82
N TRP A 57 4.00 2.05 10.92
CA TRP A 57 4.07 1.37 12.22
C TRP A 57 3.44 -0.04 12.23
N LEU A 58 2.67 -0.43 11.21
CA LEU A 58 2.22 -1.82 11.05
C LEU A 58 3.41 -2.79 11.04
N PHE A 59 4.59 -2.38 10.56
CA PHE A 59 5.79 -3.22 10.62
C PHE A 59 6.33 -3.43 12.04
N ARG A 60 6.18 -2.44 12.94
CA ARG A 60 6.45 -2.62 14.38
C ARG A 60 5.47 -3.63 14.98
N GLU A 61 4.18 -3.46 14.72
CA GLU A 61 3.12 -4.38 15.20
C GLU A 61 3.37 -5.82 14.70
N LEU A 62 3.79 -5.98 13.44
CA LEU A 62 4.15 -7.28 12.87
C LEU A 62 5.34 -7.91 13.59
N ALA A 63 6.43 -7.16 13.80
CA ALA A 63 7.61 -7.64 14.51
C ALA A 63 7.25 -8.16 15.92
N GLN A 64 6.51 -7.35 16.69
CA GLN A 64 6.05 -7.70 18.04
C GLN A 64 5.26 -9.02 18.05
N VAL A 65 4.29 -9.15 17.15
CA VAL A 65 3.46 -10.34 17.06
C VAL A 65 4.26 -11.59 16.65
N PHE A 66 5.26 -11.44 15.77
CA PHE A 66 6.14 -12.54 15.38
C PHE A 66 7.12 -12.95 16.50
N ASP A 67 7.48 -12.02 17.39
CA ASP A 67 8.27 -12.29 18.58
C ASP A 67 7.43 -12.87 19.75
N GLY A 68 6.12 -13.05 19.54
CA GLY A 68 5.19 -13.59 20.55
C GLY A 68 4.70 -12.55 21.55
N GLU A 69 4.90 -11.27 21.27
CA GLU A 69 4.46 -10.15 22.09
C GLU A 69 3.06 -9.67 21.71
N MET A 70 2.36 -9.02 22.65
CA MET A 70 1.15 -8.27 22.32
C MET A 70 1.56 -6.98 21.60
N PRO A 71 1.05 -6.72 20.38
CA PRO A 71 1.39 -5.50 19.66
C PRO A 71 0.88 -4.28 20.42
N GLU A 72 1.69 -3.23 20.44
CA GLU A 72 1.28 -1.94 20.96
C GLU A 72 0.09 -1.37 20.19
N ASP A 73 -0.69 -0.53 20.87
CA ASP A 73 -1.69 0.26 20.17
C ASP A 73 -1.04 1.13 19.07
N PRO A 74 -1.76 1.40 17.96
CA PRO A 74 -1.25 2.30 16.94
C PRO A 74 -0.98 3.71 17.52
N PRO A 75 -0.01 4.45 16.95
CA PRO A 75 0.35 5.78 17.42
C PRO A 75 -0.84 6.75 17.39
N ASN A 76 -0.87 7.68 18.34
CA ASN A 76 -1.83 8.78 18.34
C ASN A 76 -1.51 9.79 17.21
N LEU A 77 -2.39 10.78 17.02
CA LEU A 77 -2.23 11.74 15.93
C LEU A 77 -0.90 12.51 15.98
N GLY A 78 -0.40 12.87 17.16
CA GLY A 78 0.88 13.56 17.34
C GLY A 78 2.07 12.73 16.89
N GLU A 79 2.13 11.48 17.32
CA GLU A 79 3.17 10.53 16.89
C GLU A 79 3.09 10.26 15.37
N ILE A 80 1.88 10.26 14.81
CA ILE A 80 1.69 10.17 13.36
C ILE A 80 2.21 11.42 12.63
N VAL A 81 2.01 12.61 13.19
CA VAL A 81 2.58 13.85 12.65
C VAL A 81 4.10 13.79 12.65
N ASP A 82 4.73 13.23 13.69
CA ASP A 82 6.18 13.04 13.74
C ASP A 82 6.66 12.09 12.62
N VAL A 83 5.94 10.99 12.39
CA VAL A 83 6.19 10.08 11.25
C VAL A 83 6.02 10.77 9.91
N MET A 84 5.01 11.64 9.76
CA MET A 84 4.77 12.41 8.53
C MET A 84 5.89 13.41 8.27
N GLU A 85 6.35 14.12 9.29
CA GLU A 85 7.45 15.08 9.21
C GLU A 85 8.75 14.39 8.81
N GLU A 86 9.06 13.24 9.42
CA GLU A 86 10.22 12.43 9.08
C GLU A 86 10.16 11.91 7.63
N HIS A 87 8.99 11.45 7.17
CA HIS A 87 8.81 11.05 5.78
C HIS A 87 9.01 12.22 4.81
N ALA A 88 8.46 13.40 5.12
CA ALA A 88 8.65 14.61 4.32
C ALA A 88 10.13 15.01 4.25
N ARG A 89 10.84 14.97 5.38
CA ARG A 89 12.28 15.25 5.47
C ARG A 89 13.10 14.30 4.60
N ARG A 90 12.88 12.99 4.71
CA ARG A 90 13.58 11.99 3.87
C ARG A 90 13.33 12.18 2.38
N LEU A 91 12.12 12.56 1.99
CA LEU A 91 11.81 12.88 0.59
C LEU A 91 12.51 14.17 0.14
N ALA A 92 12.56 15.19 1.00
CA ALA A 92 13.29 16.44 0.74
C ALA A 92 14.80 16.20 0.61
N ASP A 93 15.38 15.35 1.46
CA ASP A 93 16.80 14.99 1.40
C ASP A 93 17.14 14.26 0.10
N PHE A 94 16.24 13.38 -0.37
CA PHE A 94 16.49 12.57 -1.57
C PHE A 94 16.21 13.33 -2.89
N PHE A 95 15.12 14.10 -2.96
CA PHE A 95 14.67 14.77 -4.19
C PHE A 95 14.95 16.29 -4.22
N GLY A 96 15.45 16.87 -3.13
CA GLY A 96 15.40 18.32 -2.88
C GLY A 96 14.04 18.76 -2.35
N GLU A 97 14.00 19.79 -1.50
CA GLU A 97 12.79 20.17 -0.72
C GLU A 97 11.53 20.35 -1.59
N THR A 98 11.60 21.15 -2.64
CA THR A 98 10.43 21.42 -3.50
C THR A 98 9.88 20.13 -4.14
N MET A 99 10.75 19.25 -4.65
CA MET A 99 10.31 18.01 -5.28
C MET A 99 9.88 16.99 -4.22
N GLY A 100 10.61 16.89 -3.11
CA GLY A 100 10.28 16.03 -1.98
C GLY A 100 8.88 16.32 -1.44
N MET A 101 8.53 17.59 -1.25
CA MET A 101 7.19 17.98 -0.82
C MET A 101 6.11 17.67 -1.86
N ARG A 102 6.40 17.83 -3.16
CA ARG A 102 5.47 17.38 -4.23
C ARG A 102 5.25 15.87 -4.20
N GLN A 103 6.29 15.08 -3.92
CA GLN A 103 6.17 13.62 -3.76
C GLN A 103 5.34 13.29 -2.51
N MET A 104 5.56 14.00 -1.41
CA MET A 104 4.85 13.79 -0.15
C MET A 104 3.34 13.95 -0.31
N ARG A 105 2.88 14.90 -1.14
CA ARG A 105 1.44 15.13 -1.44
C ARG A 105 0.70 13.89 -1.95
N LYS A 106 1.40 12.89 -2.50
CA LYS A 106 0.81 11.60 -2.92
C LYS A 106 0.33 10.75 -1.74
N TRP A 107 1.02 10.86 -0.60
CA TRP A 107 0.86 9.95 0.54
C TRP A 107 0.19 10.61 1.75
N VAL A 108 0.33 11.93 1.92
CA VAL A 108 -0.16 12.70 3.08
C VAL A 108 -1.61 12.40 3.48
N SER A 109 -2.49 12.21 2.49
CA SER A 109 -3.92 11.99 2.75
C SER A 109 -4.24 10.64 3.40
N TRP A 110 -3.30 9.70 3.41
CA TRP A 110 -3.46 8.37 3.97
C TRP A 110 -3.30 8.32 5.49
N TYR A 111 -2.43 9.17 6.03
CA TYR A 111 -2.13 9.25 7.46
C TYR A 111 -3.32 9.75 8.28
N THR A 112 -4.02 10.76 7.78
CA THR A 112 -5.13 11.41 8.49
C THR A 112 -6.48 10.71 8.26
N LYS A 113 -6.51 9.59 7.53
CA LYS A 113 -7.76 8.93 7.16
C LYS A 113 -8.46 8.36 8.41
N GLY A 114 -9.69 8.83 8.65
CA GLY A 114 -10.53 8.38 9.77
C GLY A 114 -10.44 9.24 11.02
N PHE A 115 -9.49 10.17 11.10
CA PHE A 115 -9.41 11.16 12.18
C PHE A 115 -10.50 12.23 12.06
N THR A 116 -10.81 12.85 13.18
CA THR A 116 -11.68 14.02 13.24
C THR A 116 -11.07 15.18 12.44
N GLY A 117 -11.87 15.93 11.68
CA GLY A 117 -11.35 17.04 10.85
C GLY A 117 -10.47 16.62 9.66
N SER A 118 -10.43 15.33 9.32
CA SER A 118 -9.57 14.81 8.23
C SER A 118 -9.85 15.43 6.86
N ALA A 119 -11.05 15.96 6.59
CA ALA A 119 -11.33 16.65 5.34
C ALA A 119 -10.56 17.96 5.21
N GLN A 120 -10.56 18.76 6.28
CA GLN A 120 -9.84 20.04 6.36
C GLN A 120 -8.32 19.81 6.33
N LEU A 121 -7.82 18.85 7.12
CA LEU A 121 -6.40 18.49 7.11
C LEU A 121 -5.94 18.06 5.73
N ARG A 122 -6.71 17.23 5.02
CA ARG A 122 -6.36 16.79 3.66
C ARG A 122 -6.25 17.93 2.65
N ALA A 123 -7.01 19.01 2.82
CA ALA A 123 -6.88 20.18 1.96
C ALA A 123 -5.54 20.89 2.22
N GLY A 124 -5.23 21.21 3.48
CA GLY A 124 -3.95 21.85 3.83
C GLY A 124 -2.73 21.00 3.49
N LEU A 125 -2.82 19.67 3.66
CA LEU A 125 -1.73 18.74 3.34
C LEU A 125 -1.34 18.76 1.84
N ARG A 126 -2.25 19.13 0.94
CA ARG A 126 -1.98 19.22 -0.50
C ARG A 126 -1.24 20.50 -0.88
N GLU A 127 -1.27 21.50 -0.01
CA GLU A 127 -0.66 22.82 -0.22
C GLU A 127 0.71 22.95 0.46
N LEU A 128 1.20 21.90 1.13
CA LEU A 128 2.51 21.93 1.77
C LEU A 128 3.64 22.10 0.74
N GLU A 129 4.51 23.07 0.99
CA GLU A 129 5.67 23.42 0.16
C GLU A 129 7.01 23.20 0.88
N ARG A 130 6.99 23.23 2.22
CA ARG A 130 8.16 23.09 3.09
C ARG A 130 7.89 22.09 4.20
N VAL A 131 8.95 21.45 4.72
CA VAL A 131 8.82 20.41 5.74
C VAL A 131 8.28 20.95 7.06
N ASP A 132 8.70 22.15 7.46
CA ASP A 132 8.28 22.82 8.70
C ASP A 132 6.76 23.09 8.77
N GLN A 133 6.12 23.30 7.62
CA GLN A 133 4.67 23.50 7.52
C GLN A 133 3.84 22.28 7.94
N VAL A 134 4.43 21.09 7.98
CA VAL A 134 3.73 19.87 8.44
C VAL A 134 3.20 20.08 9.84
N ARG A 135 4.02 20.57 10.78
CA ARG A 135 3.59 20.75 12.18
C ARG A 135 2.64 21.92 12.36
N GLU A 136 2.86 23.00 11.62
CA GLU A 136 1.99 24.18 11.61
C GLU A 136 0.54 23.82 11.26
N LEU A 137 0.35 22.94 10.26
CA LEU A 137 -0.98 22.50 9.85
C LEU A 137 -1.76 21.78 10.95
N PHE A 138 -1.07 21.11 11.88
CA PHE A 138 -1.69 20.36 12.97
C PHE A 138 -1.71 21.14 14.30
N ALA A 139 -1.28 22.41 14.32
CA ALA A 139 -1.21 23.20 15.55
C ALA A 139 -2.58 23.41 16.23
N GLN A 140 -3.68 23.32 15.48
CA GLN A 140 -5.05 23.54 15.97
C GLN A 140 -5.86 22.24 16.12
N VAL A 141 -5.23 21.06 16.02
CA VAL A 141 -5.93 19.78 16.20
C VAL A 141 -5.50 19.06 17.48
N ASN A 142 -6.36 18.18 17.98
CA ASN A 142 -6.05 17.37 19.14
C ASN A 142 -4.99 16.30 18.79
N LEU A 143 -3.72 16.59 19.05
CA LEU A 143 -2.62 15.65 18.81
C LEU A 143 -2.69 14.39 19.67
N SER A 144 -3.44 14.41 20.78
CA SER A 144 -3.66 13.24 21.62
C SER A 144 -4.83 12.37 21.16
N GLU A 145 -5.48 12.68 20.01
CA GLU A 145 -6.52 11.82 19.45
C GLU A 145 -5.94 10.43 19.15
N PRO A 146 -6.48 9.35 19.76
CA PRO A 146 -6.00 8.00 19.52
C PRO A 146 -6.30 7.57 18.08
N PHE A 147 -5.51 6.63 17.54
CA PHE A 147 -5.77 6.12 16.20
C PHE A 147 -7.19 5.55 16.09
N PRO A 148 -8.00 6.00 15.12
CA PRO A 148 -9.37 5.55 15.00
C PRO A 148 -9.40 4.09 14.56
N ARG A 149 -9.89 3.17 15.40
CA ARG A 149 -10.00 1.73 15.08
C ARG A 149 -10.71 1.44 13.76
N ARG A 150 -11.72 2.25 13.43
CA ARG A 150 -12.44 2.20 12.13
C ARG A 150 -11.54 2.41 10.91
N ALA A 151 -10.33 2.96 11.07
CA ALA A 151 -9.38 3.24 10.01
C ALA A 151 -8.34 2.14 9.77
N LEU A 152 -8.31 1.09 10.60
CA LEU A 152 -7.38 -0.04 10.47
C LEU A 152 -7.56 -0.73 9.11
N ARG A 153 -8.81 -1.08 8.76
CA ARG A 153 -9.15 -1.81 7.53
C ARG A 153 -9.62 -0.94 6.37
N VAL A 154 -9.36 0.37 6.44
CA VAL A 154 -9.79 1.28 5.37
C VAL A 154 -8.83 1.23 4.20
N GLY A 155 -9.35 0.86 3.03
CA GLY A 155 -8.60 0.92 1.77
C GLY A 155 -8.10 2.34 1.46
N ARG A 156 -6.80 2.48 1.23
CA ARG A 156 -6.14 3.76 0.89
C ARG A 156 -5.72 3.87 -0.57
N ALA A 157 -5.81 2.78 -1.32
CA ALA A 157 -5.64 2.75 -2.76
C ALA A 157 -6.96 3.02 -3.51
N LYS A 158 -6.87 3.42 -4.79
CA LYS A 158 -8.04 3.64 -5.66
C LYS A 158 -8.83 2.34 -5.80
N GLY A 159 -10.13 2.39 -5.50
CA GLY A 159 -11.04 1.29 -5.80
C GLY A 159 -11.06 1.02 -7.30
N SER A 160 -10.94 -0.25 -7.69
CA SER A 160 -10.98 -0.66 -9.09
C SER A 160 -11.96 -1.81 -9.25
N LYS A 161 -12.65 -1.83 -10.39
CA LYS A 161 -13.55 -2.95 -10.76
C LYS A 161 -12.76 -4.26 -10.85
N LYS A 162 -13.42 -5.39 -10.64
CA LYS A 162 -12.84 -6.71 -10.93
C LYS A 162 -12.46 -6.73 -12.41
N GLN A 163 -11.21 -7.03 -12.71
CA GLN A 163 -10.72 -7.21 -14.08
C GLN A 163 -10.39 -8.69 -14.23
N LYS A 164 -10.81 -9.30 -15.34
CA LYS A 164 -10.40 -10.65 -15.69
C LYS A 164 -9.01 -10.54 -16.29
N VAL A 165 -8.00 -11.04 -15.57
CA VAL A 165 -6.65 -11.19 -16.12
C VAL A 165 -6.71 -12.29 -17.18
N LYS A 166 -6.18 -12.01 -18.37
CA LYS A 166 -6.01 -13.00 -19.43
C LYS A 166 -4.52 -13.24 -19.59
N LEU A 167 -4.14 -14.51 -19.70
CA LEU A 167 -2.80 -14.86 -20.15
C LEU A 167 -2.67 -14.47 -21.63
N PRO A 168 -1.46 -14.14 -22.11
CA PRO A 168 -1.18 -14.04 -23.53
C PRO A 168 -1.61 -15.32 -24.28
N GLU A 169 -1.97 -15.17 -25.55
CA GLU A 169 -2.24 -16.31 -26.43
C GLU A 169 -1.01 -17.23 -26.50
N GLY A 170 -1.22 -18.55 -26.46
CA GLY A 170 -0.13 -19.53 -26.49
C GLY A 170 0.65 -19.70 -25.17
N TYR A 171 0.45 -18.86 -24.15
CA TYR A 171 1.26 -18.88 -22.93
C TYR A 171 1.26 -20.24 -22.20
N LEU A 172 0.13 -20.96 -22.21
CA LEU A 172 0.05 -22.28 -21.56
C LEU A 172 0.52 -23.43 -22.47
N GLU A 173 0.77 -23.15 -23.75
CA GLU A 173 1.20 -24.15 -24.74
C GLU A 173 2.73 -24.32 -24.69
N ASP A 174 3.47 -23.25 -24.42
CA ASP A 174 4.91 -23.27 -24.15
C ASP A 174 5.28 -22.30 -23.01
N LEU A 175 5.46 -22.84 -21.81
CA LEU A 175 5.84 -22.07 -20.62
C LEU A 175 7.28 -21.57 -20.64
N THR A 176 8.08 -22.04 -21.60
CA THR A 176 9.48 -21.66 -21.80
C THR A 176 9.69 -20.72 -22.98
N ASP A 177 8.63 -20.40 -23.72
CA ASP A 177 8.68 -19.43 -24.80
C ASP A 177 8.93 -18.03 -24.23
N ASP A 178 10.15 -17.54 -24.40
CA ASP A 178 10.58 -16.20 -24.02
C ASP A 178 10.33 -15.17 -25.14
N THR A 179 9.68 -15.60 -26.24
CA THR A 179 9.28 -14.70 -27.31
C THR A 179 8.35 -13.64 -26.73
N PRO A 180 8.74 -12.35 -26.76
CA PRO A 180 7.87 -11.30 -26.25
C PRO A 180 6.54 -11.34 -27.01
N PRO A 181 5.40 -11.06 -26.34
CA PRO A 181 4.10 -11.00 -26.99
C PRO A 181 4.23 -10.16 -28.26
N ARG A 182 3.68 -10.68 -29.37
CA ARG A 182 3.73 -9.99 -30.66
C ARG A 182 3.26 -8.54 -30.47
N GLY A 183 4.17 -7.60 -30.69
CA GLY A 183 3.86 -6.17 -30.69
C GLY A 183 2.86 -5.85 -31.81
N PRO A 184 2.18 -4.70 -31.74
CA PRO A 184 1.28 -4.28 -32.81
C PRO A 184 2.03 -4.28 -34.16
N HIS A 185 1.53 -5.05 -35.14
CA HIS A 185 2.20 -5.25 -36.43
C HIS A 185 1.64 -4.32 -37.50
N SER A 186 0.43 -3.79 -37.29
CA SER A 186 -0.22 -2.86 -38.21
C SER A 186 -0.24 -1.43 -37.65
N LEU A 187 -0.23 -0.45 -38.55
CA LEU A 187 -0.37 0.97 -38.20
C LEU A 187 -1.62 1.23 -37.36
N ALA A 188 -2.72 0.50 -37.61
CA ALA A 188 -3.96 0.61 -36.86
C ALA A 188 -3.83 0.12 -35.40
N GLU A 189 -3.09 -0.97 -35.16
CA GLU A 189 -2.84 -1.48 -33.80
C GLU A 189 -1.88 -0.57 -33.03
N ILE A 190 -0.91 0.05 -33.70
CA ILE A 190 0.00 1.04 -33.11
C ILE A 190 -0.79 2.28 -32.70
N GLU A 191 -1.64 2.81 -33.59
CA GLU A 191 -2.48 3.98 -33.30
C GLU A 191 -3.47 3.70 -32.16
N GLU A 192 -4.07 2.51 -32.10
CA GLU A 192 -4.96 2.11 -30.99
C GLU A 192 -4.18 2.02 -29.67
N TRP A 193 -3.00 1.40 -29.68
CA TRP A 193 -2.13 1.30 -28.50
C TRP A 193 -1.68 2.67 -28.01
N GLU A 194 -1.23 3.57 -28.89
CA GLU A 194 -0.87 4.95 -28.56
C GLU A 194 -2.06 5.72 -27.97
N ARG A 195 -3.27 5.50 -28.50
CA ARG A 195 -4.52 6.09 -27.96
C ARG A 195 -4.80 5.63 -26.53
N THR A 196 -4.50 4.37 -26.20
CA THR A 196 -4.66 3.84 -24.84
C THR A 196 -3.62 4.37 -23.85
N LEU A 197 -2.42 4.75 -24.32
CA LEU A 197 -1.34 5.29 -23.49
C LEU A 197 -1.54 6.76 -23.10
N GLN A 198 -2.29 7.52 -23.91
CA GLN A 198 -2.55 8.93 -23.64
C GLN A 198 -3.59 9.20 -22.55
N GLY A 199 -4.17 8.15 -21.95
CA GLY A 199 -4.83 8.18 -20.64
C GLY A 199 -5.91 9.25 -20.43
N GLY A 200 -7.18 8.83 -20.54
CA GLY A 200 -8.32 9.49 -19.88
C GLY A 200 -8.48 9.10 -18.41
#